data_AF-A0A3C1JX37-F1
#
_entry.id   AF-A0A3C1JX37-F1
#
_cell.length_a   1.000
_cell.length_b   1.000
_cell.length_c   1.000
_cell.angle_alpha   90.00
_cell.angle_beta   90.00
_cell.angle_gamma   90.00
#
_symmetry.space_group_name_H-M   'P 1'
#
loop_
_entity.id
_entity.type
_entity.pdbx_description
1 polymer ?
#
loop_
_entity_poly.entity_id
_entity_poly.type
_entity_poly.pdbx_seq_one_letter_code
_entity_poly.pdbx_strand_id
1 'polypeptide(L)'
;MSFKNTFIHGTEGLFKPDSLTQMQKIVLRFVVVGLIYYGFAVIEGMIMRIYEVEQIPLINTNQFFAILTAHPLVGIFGSTYALVFGAFLFLTPYLMKKPLYSIKLANWSLILLASGTFIFWFAGFISHYAPLYTLYWPLPADFSQFSVWGGTFFILGIAILMVGTLFFIINIFKTIVYTPEGWEKQPSAALLGSAIGYSGFRNLFRKKENRKEHLVPLPVAAIARGTVDMVLNTSIILFTGVLILIYMLANILGVDLKESAIDALLYKNWFWWGLDLIADGLVLIFVAGTWYLIATMITGKKLFMQNIARAALLLELVVSWTVWSHHLLSDQAQPAMLKIVSGELVTAFELITQGLAFFITLATLWSARPLKMTNPLKFLLGGLLGFALAVPAGIMQADVGLNRILHNTQWIVGPHVHVAVLVGLTMTLYAAVYLLFPIVTNGAKLYSQKLANIHFWLHLIGGIGMGAFMGMAGLKGMLRRTLYVDGEFNLYMILAALAGSLLLISFLAFFYNIVMSVGLKGVIGIFTPSKLKTKELLPES
;
A
#
# COMPACT_ATOMS: atom_id res chain seq x y z
N MET A 1 23.66 -25.90 13.73
CA MET A 1 22.85 -26.68 12.75
C MET A 1 23.47 -26.55 11.36
N SER A 2 23.41 -27.58 10.53
CA SER A 2 23.86 -27.47 9.12
C SER A 2 22.92 -26.56 8.32
N PHE A 3 23.44 -25.92 7.27
CA PHE A 3 22.65 -25.08 6.36
C PHE A 3 21.40 -25.80 5.85
N LYS A 4 21.56 -27.04 5.37
CA LYS A 4 20.45 -27.86 4.86
C LYS A 4 19.36 -28.06 5.92
N ASN A 5 19.74 -28.29 7.17
CA ASN A 5 18.77 -28.45 8.25
C ASN A 5 18.00 -27.16 8.50
N THR A 6 18.70 -26.02 8.62
CA THR A 6 18.06 -24.71 8.82
C THR A 6 17.15 -24.33 7.66
N PHE A 7 17.56 -24.59 6.41
CA PHE A 7 16.72 -24.30 5.24
C PHE A 7 15.43 -25.12 5.23
N ILE A 8 15.49 -26.40 5.59
CA ILE A 8 14.31 -27.28 5.58
C ILE A 8 13.40 -27.01 6.79
N HIS A 9 13.96 -26.85 7.99
CA HIS A 9 13.25 -26.86 9.27
C HIS A 9 13.14 -25.48 9.94
N GLY A 10 13.78 -24.46 9.40
CA GLY A 10 13.85 -23.13 10.00
C GLY A 10 14.90 -23.03 11.09
N THR A 11 15.08 -21.82 11.59
CA THR A 11 16.10 -21.51 12.59
C THR A 11 15.73 -22.14 13.93
N GLU A 12 16.64 -22.95 14.45
CA GLU A 12 16.49 -23.69 15.72
C GLU A 12 15.26 -24.63 15.76
N GLY A 13 14.57 -24.87 14.63
CA GLY A 13 13.32 -25.62 14.59
C GLY A 13 12.18 -25.00 15.43
N LEU A 14 12.27 -23.70 15.70
CA LEU A 14 11.32 -23.00 16.59
C LEU A 14 9.96 -22.75 15.94
N PHE A 15 9.94 -22.53 14.62
CA PHE A 15 8.70 -22.31 13.91
C PHE A 15 7.97 -23.64 13.69
N LYS A 16 6.79 -23.78 14.31
CA LYS A 16 5.96 -24.98 14.23
C LYS A 16 4.61 -24.63 13.58
N PRO A 17 4.43 -24.85 12.27
CA PRO A 17 3.19 -24.51 11.58
C PRO A 17 1.92 -25.18 12.15
N ASP A 18 2.11 -26.33 12.79
CA ASP A 18 1.04 -27.10 13.40
C ASP A 18 0.49 -26.47 14.68
N SER A 19 1.24 -25.59 15.35
CA SER A 19 0.78 -24.85 16.53
C SER A 19 0.03 -23.56 16.19
N LEU A 20 -0.12 -23.23 14.91
CA LEU A 20 -0.74 -21.99 14.48
C LEU A 20 -2.26 -22.12 14.44
N THR A 21 -2.96 -21.10 14.95
CA THR A 21 -4.41 -20.95 14.79
C THR A 21 -4.78 -20.72 13.31
N GLN A 22 -6.06 -20.80 12.98
CA GLN A 22 -6.55 -20.45 11.64
C GLN A 22 -6.20 -19.00 11.28
N MET A 23 -6.31 -18.07 12.25
CA MET A 23 -6.00 -16.66 12.04
C MET A 23 -4.52 -16.43 11.76
N GLN A 24 -3.62 -17.02 12.55
CA GLN A 24 -2.17 -16.91 12.30
C GLN A 24 -1.80 -17.42 10.91
N LYS A 25 -2.37 -18.56 10.49
CA LYS A 25 -2.12 -19.10 9.14
C LYS A 25 -2.60 -18.15 8.05
N ILE A 26 -3.80 -17.58 8.16
CA ILE A 26 -4.34 -16.65 7.15
C ILE A 26 -3.43 -15.43 7.01
N VAL A 27 -3.06 -14.80 8.12
CA VAL A 27 -2.19 -13.61 8.13
C VAL A 27 -0.85 -13.91 7.48
N LEU A 28 -0.25 -15.07 7.81
CA LEU A 28 1.00 -15.50 7.21
C LEU A 28 0.86 -15.78 5.71
N ARG A 29 -0.29 -16.28 5.22
CA ARG A 29 -0.53 -16.46 3.78
C ARG A 29 -0.57 -15.12 3.05
N PHE A 30 -1.26 -14.13 3.61
CA PHE A 30 -1.24 -12.76 3.09
C PHE A 30 0.19 -12.21 3.02
N VAL A 31 1.00 -12.43 4.06
CA VAL A 31 2.41 -12.02 4.07
C VAL A 31 3.19 -12.73 2.97
N VAL A 32 3.09 -14.06 2.85
CA VAL A 32 3.82 -14.81 1.82
C VAL A 32 3.44 -14.33 0.41
N VAL A 33 2.14 -14.20 0.11
CA VAL A 33 1.66 -13.71 -1.19
C VAL A 33 2.14 -12.29 -1.45
N GLY A 34 2.02 -11.40 -0.46
CA GLY A 34 2.48 -10.01 -0.59
C GLY A 34 3.98 -9.90 -0.86
N LEU A 35 4.80 -10.77 -0.25
CA LEU A 35 6.24 -10.81 -0.49
C LEU A 35 6.60 -11.39 -1.87
N ILE A 36 5.81 -12.34 -2.39
CA ILE A 36 6.00 -12.86 -3.76
C ILE A 36 5.76 -11.75 -4.78
N TYR A 37 4.65 -11.03 -4.69
CA TYR A 37 4.38 -9.91 -5.60
C TYR A 37 5.33 -8.72 -5.39
N TYR A 38 5.83 -8.52 -4.17
CA TYR A 38 6.91 -7.54 -3.96
C TYR A 38 8.16 -7.94 -4.75
N GLY A 39 8.51 -9.23 -4.75
CA GLY A 39 9.60 -9.75 -5.58
C GLY A 39 9.39 -9.47 -7.07
N PHE A 40 8.16 -9.62 -7.57
CA PHE A 40 7.84 -9.27 -8.97
C PHE A 40 8.09 -7.79 -9.22
N ALA A 41 7.53 -6.91 -8.38
CA ALA A 41 7.69 -5.46 -8.52
C ALA A 41 9.16 -5.02 -8.46
N VAL A 42 9.98 -5.60 -7.57
CA VAL A 42 11.42 -5.28 -7.45
C VAL A 42 12.18 -5.72 -8.71
N ILE A 43 11.88 -6.91 -9.25
CA ILE A 43 12.51 -7.40 -10.48
C ILE A 43 12.11 -6.53 -11.67
N GLU A 44 10.83 -6.24 -11.82
CA GLU A 44 10.30 -5.36 -12.87
C GLU A 44 10.89 -3.95 -12.82
N GLY A 45 10.98 -3.39 -11.61
CA GLY A 45 11.62 -2.09 -11.38
C GLY A 45 13.06 -2.09 -11.88
N MET A 46 13.83 -3.14 -11.57
CA MET A 46 15.20 -3.27 -12.04
C MET A 46 15.31 -3.50 -13.55
N ILE A 47 14.41 -4.28 -14.15
CA ILE A 47 14.35 -4.43 -15.62
C ILE A 47 14.15 -3.05 -16.26
N MET A 48 13.20 -2.25 -15.75
CA MET A 48 12.97 -0.91 -16.27
C MET A 48 14.17 0.02 -16.06
N ARG A 49 14.84 -0.04 -14.91
CA ARG A 49 16.05 0.77 -14.66
C ARG A 49 17.19 0.40 -15.61
N ILE A 50 17.42 -0.89 -15.85
CA ILE A 50 18.43 -1.36 -16.80
C ILE A 50 18.06 -0.88 -18.20
N TYR A 51 16.79 -1.04 -18.61
CA TYR A 51 16.32 -0.65 -19.93
C TYR A 51 16.42 0.86 -20.20
N GLU A 52 16.23 1.70 -19.18
CA GLU A 52 16.44 3.15 -19.26
C GLU A 52 17.92 3.56 -19.33
N VAL A 53 18.85 2.69 -18.93
CA VAL A 53 20.29 2.91 -19.09
C VAL A 53 20.76 2.39 -20.44
N GLU A 54 20.34 1.17 -20.80
CA GLU A 54 20.72 0.50 -22.04
C GLU A 54 19.61 -0.47 -22.47
N GLN A 55 19.16 -0.35 -23.72
CA GLN A 55 18.11 -1.20 -24.26
C GLN A 55 18.65 -2.60 -24.56
N ILE A 56 18.43 -3.53 -23.64
CA ILE A 56 18.87 -4.92 -23.78
C ILE A 56 17.98 -5.70 -24.77
N PRO A 57 18.54 -6.58 -25.63
CA PRO A 57 17.75 -7.34 -26.60
C PRO A 57 16.68 -8.27 -26.02
N LEU A 58 16.83 -8.65 -24.74
CA LEU A 58 15.90 -9.53 -24.03
C LEU A 58 14.51 -8.90 -23.83
N ILE A 59 14.44 -7.57 -23.78
CA ILE A 59 13.20 -6.82 -23.52
C ILE A 59 13.00 -5.86 -24.68
N ASN A 60 11.94 -6.05 -25.46
CA ASN A 60 11.57 -5.09 -26.49
C ASN A 60 10.79 -3.89 -25.90
N THR A 61 10.60 -2.84 -26.71
CA THR A 61 9.91 -1.62 -26.27
C THR A 61 8.46 -1.87 -25.84
N ASN A 62 7.73 -2.75 -26.53
CA ASN A 62 6.34 -3.09 -26.15
C ASN A 62 6.30 -3.78 -24.78
N GLN A 63 7.25 -4.67 -24.52
CA GLN A 63 7.41 -5.34 -23.23
C GLN A 63 7.78 -4.34 -22.13
N PHE A 64 8.64 -3.36 -22.40
CA PHE A 64 8.94 -2.29 -21.44
C PHE A 64 7.68 -1.53 -21.02
N PHE A 65 6.84 -1.09 -21.97
CA PHE A 65 5.62 -0.36 -21.65
C PHE A 65 4.56 -1.23 -20.96
N ALA A 66 4.50 -2.53 -21.28
CA ALA A 66 3.67 -3.49 -20.57
C ALA A 66 4.11 -3.63 -19.10
N ILE A 67 5.42 -3.77 -18.85
CA ILE A 67 5.99 -3.80 -17.49
C ILE A 67 5.71 -2.47 -16.78
N LEU A 68 5.94 -1.33 -17.43
CA LEU A 68 5.68 0.00 -16.88
C LEU A 68 4.20 0.20 -16.48
N THR A 69 3.29 -0.44 -17.22
CA THR A 69 1.85 -0.43 -16.92
C THR A 69 1.51 -1.32 -15.71
N ALA A 70 2.05 -2.54 -15.67
CA ALA A 70 1.73 -3.52 -14.64
C ALA A 70 2.45 -3.28 -13.30
N HIS A 71 3.71 -2.82 -13.33
CA HIS A 71 4.59 -2.64 -12.18
C HIS A 71 3.95 -1.92 -10.98
N PRO A 72 3.37 -0.71 -11.13
CA PRO A 72 2.75 -0.03 -9.99
C PRO A 72 1.52 -0.77 -9.46
N LEU A 73 0.76 -1.44 -10.34
CA LEU A 73 -0.41 -2.22 -9.94
C LEU A 73 -0.01 -3.47 -9.17
N VAL A 74 1.04 -4.18 -9.59
CA VAL A 74 1.58 -5.35 -8.88
C VAL A 74 2.16 -4.93 -7.53
N GLY A 75 2.93 -3.83 -7.49
CA GLY A 75 3.49 -3.31 -6.25
C GLY A 75 2.41 -2.93 -5.23
N ILE A 76 1.40 -2.17 -5.65
CA ILE A 76 0.36 -1.69 -4.72
C ILE A 76 -0.69 -2.77 -4.43
N PHE A 77 -1.35 -3.32 -5.44
CA PHE A 77 -2.46 -4.26 -5.25
C PHE A 77 -1.97 -5.70 -4.96
N GLY A 78 -0.89 -6.13 -5.59
CA GLY A 78 -0.33 -7.46 -5.35
C GLY A 78 0.40 -7.54 -4.01
N SER A 79 1.28 -6.57 -3.73
CA SER A 79 2.11 -6.60 -2.53
C SER A 79 1.52 -5.81 -1.36
N THR A 80 1.40 -4.49 -1.49
CA THR A 80 1.04 -3.62 -0.36
C THR A 80 -0.33 -3.94 0.21
N TYR A 81 -1.35 -4.11 -0.63
CA TYR A 81 -2.70 -4.53 -0.23
C TYR A 81 -2.66 -5.86 0.51
N ALA A 82 -1.92 -6.86 0.02
CA ALA A 82 -1.85 -8.15 0.68
C ALA A 82 -1.24 -8.03 2.09
N LEU A 83 -0.13 -7.29 2.23
CA LEU A 83 0.52 -7.06 3.52
C LEU A 83 -0.39 -6.32 4.50
N VAL A 84 -1.02 -5.23 4.04
CA VAL A 84 -1.93 -4.40 4.84
C VAL A 84 -3.17 -5.18 5.24
N PHE A 85 -3.80 -5.92 4.32
CA PHE A 85 -5.02 -6.67 4.60
C PHE A 85 -4.75 -7.79 5.60
N GLY A 86 -3.67 -8.54 5.41
CA GLY A 86 -3.23 -9.54 6.37
C GLY A 86 -3.02 -8.95 7.76
N ALA A 87 -2.32 -7.82 7.85
CA ALA A 87 -2.08 -7.13 9.11
C ALA A 87 -3.39 -6.67 9.77
N PHE A 88 -4.31 -6.04 9.02
CA PHE A 88 -5.51 -5.44 9.60
C PHE A 88 -6.62 -6.44 9.92
N LEU A 89 -6.71 -7.54 9.17
CA LEU A 89 -7.54 -8.68 9.52
C LEU A 89 -7.08 -9.32 10.84
N PHE A 90 -5.82 -9.18 11.23
CA PHE A 90 -5.32 -9.60 12.54
C PHE A 90 -5.49 -8.51 13.60
N LEU A 91 -5.00 -7.31 13.33
CA LEU A 91 -4.89 -6.24 14.30
C LEU A 91 -6.26 -5.70 14.75
N THR A 92 -7.24 -5.62 13.85
CA THR A 92 -8.59 -5.17 14.20
C THR A 92 -9.22 -6.04 15.28
N PRO A 93 -9.39 -7.37 15.08
CA PRO A 93 -9.94 -8.22 16.13
C PRO A 93 -9.01 -8.33 17.35
N TYR A 94 -7.68 -8.34 17.16
CA TYR A 94 -6.71 -8.41 18.25
C TYR A 94 -6.82 -7.22 19.22
N LEU A 95 -6.88 -6.00 18.69
CA LEU A 95 -7.01 -4.78 19.50
C LEU A 95 -8.40 -4.61 20.10
N MET A 96 -9.43 -5.13 19.43
CA MET A 96 -10.79 -5.16 19.97
C MET A 96 -11.04 -6.32 20.93
N LYS A 97 -10.07 -7.22 21.11
CA LYS A 97 -10.16 -8.43 21.95
C LYS A 97 -11.38 -9.28 21.62
N LYS A 98 -11.65 -9.49 20.34
CA LYS A 98 -12.74 -10.37 19.87
C LYS A 98 -12.35 -11.13 18.61
N PRO A 99 -13.07 -12.19 18.23
CA PRO A 99 -12.74 -12.94 17.02
C PRO A 99 -12.89 -12.10 15.74
N LEU A 100 -12.34 -12.60 14.63
CA LEU A 100 -12.65 -12.06 13.31
C LEU A 100 -14.08 -12.46 12.91
N TYR A 101 -14.80 -11.56 12.23
CA TYR A 101 -16.14 -11.85 11.74
C TYR A 101 -16.21 -13.06 10.80
N SER A 102 -15.33 -13.14 9.80
CA SER A 102 -15.33 -14.27 8.86
C SER A 102 -13.95 -14.66 8.34
N ILE A 103 -13.52 -15.85 8.75
CA ILE A 103 -12.35 -16.56 8.20
C ILE A 103 -12.53 -16.87 6.71
N LYS A 104 -13.73 -17.30 6.32
CA LYS A 104 -14.06 -17.63 4.93
C LYS A 104 -13.88 -16.41 4.04
N LEU A 105 -14.39 -15.26 4.47
CA LEU A 105 -14.29 -14.01 3.74
C LEU A 105 -12.83 -13.54 3.62
N ALA A 106 -12.03 -13.69 4.68
CA ALA A 106 -10.59 -13.40 4.63
C ALA A 106 -9.83 -14.26 3.62
N ASN A 107 -10.14 -15.57 3.51
CA ASN A 107 -9.53 -16.43 2.51
C ASN A 107 -9.95 -16.03 1.08
N TRP A 108 -11.23 -15.71 0.87
CA TRP A 108 -11.69 -15.22 -0.43
C TRP A 108 -11.04 -13.89 -0.83
N SER A 109 -10.88 -12.96 0.11
CA SER A 109 -10.12 -11.73 -0.12
C SER A 109 -8.71 -12.02 -0.62
N LEU A 110 -7.98 -12.93 0.01
CA LEU A 110 -6.64 -13.32 -0.43
C LEU A 110 -6.65 -13.95 -1.83
N ILE A 111 -7.54 -14.91 -2.07
CA ILE A 111 -7.61 -15.65 -3.34
C ILE A 111 -7.91 -14.70 -4.49
N LEU A 112 -8.91 -13.83 -4.34
CA LEU A 112 -9.31 -12.88 -5.37
C LEU A 112 -8.25 -11.81 -5.59
N LEU A 113 -7.61 -11.32 -4.53
CA LEU A 113 -6.50 -10.37 -4.65
C LEU A 113 -5.32 -10.99 -5.42
N ALA A 114 -4.89 -12.20 -5.05
CA ALA A 114 -3.78 -12.88 -5.70
C ALA A 114 -4.12 -13.28 -7.15
N SER A 115 -5.22 -13.97 -7.37
CA SER A 115 -5.62 -14.41 -8.71
C SER A 115 -5.89 -13.22 -9.64
N GLY A 116 -6.60 -12.19 -9.19
CA GLY A 116 -6.82 -10.98 -9.96
C GLY A 116 -5.52 -10.28 -10.34
N THR A 117 -4.57 -10.20 -9.39
CA THR A 117 -3.24 -9.64 -9.65
C THR A 117 -2.47 -10.44 -10.70
N PHE A 118 -2.44 -11.76 -10.55
CA PHE A 118 -1.78 -12.63 -11.52
C PHE A 118 -2.42 -12.53 -12.90
N ILE A 119 -3.76 -12.52 -12.99
CA ILE A 119 -4.50 -12.47 -14.25
C ILE A 119 -4.16 -11.19 -15.01
N PHE A 120 -4.22 -10.01 -14.38
CA PHE A 120 -3.92 -8.78 -15.11
C PHE A 120 -2.44 -8.70 -15.48
N TRP A 121 -1.56 -9.10 -14.58
CA TRP A 121 -0.11 -9.08 -14.83
C TRP A 121 0.24 -9.98 -16.01
N PHE A 122 -0.27 -11.21 -16.00
CA PHE A 122 -0.03 -12.20 -17.05
C PHE A 122 -0.63 -11.76 -18.39
N ALA A 123 -1.85 -11.21 -18.37
CA ALA A 123 -2.48 -10.67 -19.57
C ALA A 123 -1.65 -9.53 -20.17
N GLY A 124 -1.21 -8.56 -19.35
CA GLY A 124 -0.36 -7.46 -19.80
C GLY A 124 0.99 -7.95 -20.33
N PHE A 125 1.60 -8.91 -19.65
CA PHE A 125 2.89 -9.49 -20.05
C PHE A 125 2.83 -10.16 -21.43
N ILE A 126 1.79 -10.97 -21.69
CA ILE A 126 1.67 -11.75 -22.94
C ILE A 126 1.13 -10.92 -24.10
N SER A 127 0.15 -10.05 -23.85
CA SER A 127 -0.53 -9.29 -24.91
C SER A 127 0.07 -7.92 -25.19
N HIS A 128 1.02 -7.48 -24.35
CA HIS A 128 1.55 -6.13 -24.32
C HIS A 128 0.48 -5.04 -24.18
N TYR A 129 -0.65 -5.34 -23.53
CA TYR A 129 -1.68 -4.37 -23.19
C TYR A 129 -1.11 -3.32 -22.23
N ALA A 130 -0.86 -2.10 -22.74
CA ALA A 130 -0.08 -1.08 -22.04
C ALA A 130 -0.71 0.34 -22.04
N PRO A 131 -1.98 0.51 -21.62
CA PRO A 131 -2.61 1.83 -21.51
C PRO A 131 -2.13 2.68 -20.31
N LEU A 132 -1.06 2.25 -19.63
CA LEU A 132 -0.55 2.79 -18.37
C LEU A 132 -1.50 2.57 -17.18
N TYR A 133 -0.95 2.58 -15.95
CA TYR A 133 -1.74 2.37 -14.73
C TYR A 133 -2.86 3.39 -14.52
N THR A 134 -2.75 4.55 -15.18
CA THR A 134 -3.72 5.64 -15.10
C THR A 134 -4.95 5.40 -15.99
N LEU A 135 -4.88 4.44 -16.92
CA LEU A 135 -5.99 4.05 -17.80
C LEU A 135 -6.73 5.25 -18.41
N TYR A 136 -6.01 6.28 -18.86
CA TYR A 136 -6.63 7.52 -19.32
C TYR A 136 -7.36 7.30 -20.63
N TRP A 137 -8.60 7.77 -20.70
CA TRP A 137 -9.37 7.75 -21.93
C TRP A 137 -8.68 8.54 -23.06
N PRO A 138 -8.64 8.04 -24.30
CA PRO A 138 -9.26 6.81 -24.81
C PRO A 138 -8.37 5.55 -24.79
N LEU A 139 -7.15 5.61 -24.24
CA LEU A 139 -6.15 4.53 -24.33
C LEU A 139 -6.66 3.12 -23.98
N PRO A 140 -7.39 2.89 -22.87
CA PRO A 140 -7.85 1.54 -22.53
C PRO A 140 -8.95 1.00 -23.47
N ALA A 141 -9.52 1.85 -24.33
CA ALA A 141 -10.52 1.48 -25.32
C ALA A 141 -9.99 1.61 -26.77
N ASP A 142 -8.70 1.90 -26.96
CA ASP A 142 -8.10 1.98 -28.29
C ASP A 142 -7.66 0.60 -28.76
N PHE A 143 -8.60 -0.13 -29.38
CA PHE A 143 -8.37 -1.47 -29.90
C PHE A 143 -7.59 -1.50 -31.23
N SER A 144 -7.22 -0.33 -31.79
CA SER A 144 -6.29 -0.27 -32.92
C SER A 144 -4.84 -0.45 -32.48
N GLN A 145 -4.52 -0.07 -31.25
CA GLN A 145 -3.19 -0.20 -30.66
C GLN A 145 -3.05 -1.45 -29.79
N PHE A 146 -4.13 -1.84 -29.11
CA PHE A 146 -4.09 -2.89 -28.10
C PHE A 146 -5.03 -4.06 -28.41
N SER A 147 -4.57 -5.27 -28.08
CA SER A 147 -5.40 -6.48 -28.17
C SER A 147 -6.64 -6.37 -27.27
N VAL A 148 -7.84 -6.47 -27.87
CA VAL A 148 -9.10 -6.47 -27.11
C VAL A 148 -9.17 -7.64 -26.12
N TRP A 149 -8.66 -8.82 -26.49
CA TRP A 149 -8.59 -9.98 -25.61
C TRP A 149 -7.61 -9.78 -24.46
N GLY A 150 -6.41 -9.25 -24.78
CA GLY A 150 -5.41 -8.90 -23.78
C GLY A 150 -5.96 -7.90 -22.76
N GLY A 151 -6.60 -6.84 -23.24
CA GLY A 151 -7.26 -5.84 -22.41
C GLY A 151 -8.41 -6.41 -21.58
N THR A 152 -9.23 -7.31 -22.15
CA THR A 152 -10.36 -7.94 -21.44
C THR A 152 -9.88 -8.70 -20.21
N PHE A 153 -8.86 -9.56 -20.36
CA PHE A 153 -8.30 -10.29 -19.23
C PHE A 153 -7.58 -9.35 -18.25
N PHE A 154 -6.91 -8.32 -18.75
CA PHE A 154 -6.26 -7.31 -17.91
C PHE A 154 -7.27 -6.61 -16.98
N ILE A 155 -8.34 -6.07 -17.54
CA ILE A 155 -9.36 -5.34 -16.78
C ILE A 155 -10.20 -6.29 -15.92
N LEU A 156 -10.47 -7.51 -16.38
CA LEU A 156 -11.12 -8.55 -15.58
C LEU A 156 -10.29 -8.91 -14.33
N GLY A 157 -8.97 -9.04 -14.47
CA GLY A 157 -8.08 -9.24 -13.32
C GLY A 157 -8.18 -8.12 -12.29
N ILE A 158 -8.26 -6.87 -12.75
CA ILE A 158 -8.51 -5.70 -11.88
C ILE A 158 -9.90 -5.78 -11.22
N ALA A 159 -10.95 -6.13 -11.96
CA ALA A 159 -12.29 -6.27 -11.38
C ALA A 159 -12.34 -7.37 -10.29
N ILE A 160 -11.71 -8.52 -10.53
CA ILE A 160 -11.62 -9.63 -9.56
C ILE A 160 -10.91 -9.17 -8.28
N LEU A 161 -9.80 -8.44 -8.41
CA LEU A 161 -9.05 -7.97 -7.25
C LEU A 161 -9.83 -6.91 -6.44
N MET A 162 -10.62 -6.06 -7.11
CA MET A 162 -11.55 -5.12 -6.46
C MET A 162 -12.66 -5.83 -5.68
N VAL A 163 -13.20 -6.94 -6.19
CA VAL A 163 -14.15 -7.78 -5.43
C VAL A 163 -13.48 -8.38 -4.18
N GLY A 164 -12.23 -8.83 -4.29
CA GLY A 164 -11.44 -9.27 -3.13
C GLY A 164 -11.27 -8.18 -2.07
N THR A 165 -11.08 -6.94 -2.53
CA THR A 165 -11.00 -5.74 -1.68
C THR A 165 -12.33 -5.45 -0.99
N LEU A 166 -13.47 -5.56 -1.69
CA LEU A 166 -14.80 -5.43 -1.09
C LEU A 166 -15.03 -6.45 0.03
N PHE A 167 -14.58 -7.69 -0.15
CA PHE A 167 -14.66 -8.71 0.90
C PHE A 167 -13.83 -8.35 2.13
N PHE A 168 -12.65 -7.74 1.95
CA PHE A 168 -11.83 -7.25 3.05
C PHE A 168 -12.55 -6.12 3.81
N ILE A 169 -13.09 -5.13 3.07
CA ILE A 169 -13.85 -4.00 3.61
C ILE A 169 -15.02 -4.49 4.47
N ILE A 170 -15.83 -5.41 3.93
CA ILE A 170 -16.97 -6.00 4.64
C ILE A 170 -16.49 -6.70 5.91
N ASN A 171 -15.39 -7.46 5.84
CA ASN A 171 -14.87 -8.18 6.98
C ASN A 171 -14.40 -7.25 8.11
N ILE A 172 -13.70 -6.15 7.78
CA ILE A 172 -13.26 -5.15 8.76
C ILE A 172 -14.44 -4.48 9.45
N PHE A 173 -15.38 -3.90 8.70
CA PHE A 173 -16.52 -3.21 9.31
C PHE A 173 -17.42 -4.16 10.09
N LYS A 174 -17.69 -5.36 9.55
CA LYS A 174 -18.45 -6.38 10.29
C LYS A 174 -17.71 -6.78 11.55
N THR A 175 -16.40 -7.00 11.50
CA THR A 175 -15.59 -7.29 12.69
C THR A 175 -15.73 -6.19 13.73
N ILE A 176 -15.76 -4.91 13.36
CA ILE A 176 -15.94 -3.81 14.31
C ILE A 176 -17.32 -3.86 14.99
N VAL A 177 -18.40 -4.06 14.22
CA VAL A 177 -19.77 -3.84 14.72
C VAL A 177 -20.50 -5.11 15.20
N TYR A 178 -20.06 -6.29 14.78
CA TYR A 178 -20.75 -7.53 15.17
C TYR A 178 -20.49 -7.85 16.64
N THR A 179 -21.48 -8.49 17.25
CA THR A 179 -21.39 -9.07 18.59
C THR A 179 -21.01 -10.54 18.47
N PRO A 180 -19.88 -10.98 19.06
CA PRO A 180 -19.53 -12.39 19.11
C PRO A 180 -20.59 -13.24 19.81
N GLU A 181 -20.65 -14.51 19.46
CA GLU A 181 -21.53 -15.48 20.11
C GLU A 181 -21.22 -15.56 21.61
N GLY A 182 -22.26 -15.54 22.45
CA GLY A 182 -22.12 -15.55 23.91
C GLY A 182 -21.81 -14.18 24.55
N TRP A 183 -21.66 -13.12 23.77
CA TRP A 183 -21.46 -11.76 24.30
C TRP A 183 -22.78 -11.00 24.41
N GLU A 184 -22.86 -10.04 25.35
CA GLU A 184 -23.95 -9.08 25.39
C GLU A 184 -23.98 -8.22 24.12
N LYS A 185 -25.19 -7.87 23.67
CA LYS A 185 -25.41 -7.11 22.45
C LYS A 185 -24.65 -5.78 22.49
N GLN A 186 -23.65 -5.65 21.62
CA GLN A 186 -22.85 -4.45 21.53
C GLN A 186 -23.57 -3.33 20.75
N PRO A 187 -23.35 -2.05 21.10
CA PRO A 187 -23.99 -0.92 20.41
C PRO A 187 -23.33 -0.65 19.06
N SER A 188 -23.74 -1.38 18.03
CA SER A 188 -23.15 -1.37 16.68
C SER A 188 -22.99 0.03 16.07
N ALA A 189 -24.03 0.87 16.16
CA ALA A 189 -24.00 2.24 15.64
C ALA A 189 -22.98 3.13 16.38
N ALA A 190 -22.87 2.98 17.70
CA ALA A 190 -21.93 3.76 18.50
C ALA A 190 -20.47 3.29 18.25
N LEU A 191 -20.26 1.98 18.08
CA LEU A 191 -18.97 1.41 17.70
C LEU A 191 -18.52 1.95 16.34
N LEU A 192 -19.39 1.93 15.34
CA LEU A 192 -19.10 2.47 14.01
C LEU A 192 -18.80 3.96 14.07
N GLY A 193 -19.63 4.75 14.75
CA GLY A 193 -19.41 6.18 14.94
C GLY A 193 -18.09 6.48 15.66
N SER A 194 -17.70 5.65 16.63
CA SER A 194 -16.39 5.80 17.28
C SER A 194 -15.23 5.42 16.37
N ALA A 195 -15.42 4.46 15.47
CA ALA A 195 -14.39 3.98 14.54
C ALA A 195 -14.11 4.98 13.42
N ILE A 196 -15.12 5.65 12.89
CA ILE A 196 -14.95 6.67 11.84
C ILE A 196 -14.58 8.07 12.39
N GLY A 197 -14.25 8.17 13.69
CA GLY A 197 -13.80 9.43 14.30
C GLY A 197 -14.92 10.40 14.75
N TYR A 198 -16.19 10.08 14.54
CA TYR A 198 -17.33 10.95 14.93
C TYR A 198 -17.35 11.27 16.44
N SER A 199 -17.03 10.28 17.29
CA SER A 199 -16.93 10.50 18.75
C SER A 199 -15.78 11.45 19.12
N GLY A 200 -14.63 11.33 18.44
CA GLY A 200 -13.46 12.21 18.58
C GLY A 200 -13.78 13.65 18.24
N PHE A 201 -14.35 13.86 17.05
CA PHE A 201 -14.74 15.18 16.57
C PHE A 201 -15.73 15.88 17.50
N ARG A 202 -16.82 15.21 17.90
CA ARG A 202 -17.79 15.82 18.82
C ARG A 202 -17.20 16.13 20.20
N ASN A 203 -16.23 15.36 20.67
CA ASN A 203 -15.58 15.61 21.95
C ASN A 203 -14.69 16.87 21.96
N LEU A 204 -14.26 17.39 20.80
CA LEU A 204 -13.57 18.69 20.72
C LEU A 204 -14.46 19.84 21.20
N PHE A 205 -15.75 19.78 20.88
CA PHE A 205 -16.73 20.82 21.22
C PHE A 205 -17.40 20.59 22.58
N ARG A 206 -17.07 19.50 23.28
CA ARG A 206 -17.59 19.19 24.62
C ARG A 206 -16.63 19.66 25.70
N LYS A 207 -17.20 20.20 26.78
CA LYS A 207 -16.47 20.42 28.05
C LYS A 207 -15.84 19.10 28.51
N LYS A 208 -14.68 19.19 29.17
CA LYS A 208 -13.86 18.04 29.57
C LYS A 208 -14.65 17.00 30.37
N GLU A 209 -15.52 17.46 31.26
CA GLU A 209 -16.44 16.65 32.08
C GLU A 209 -17.52 15.88 31.31
N ASN A 210 -17.89 16.35 30.10
CA ASN A 210 -18.94 15.76 29.27
C ASN A 210 -18.40 14.94 28.10
N ARG A 211 -17.08 14.73 28.01
CA ARG A 211 -16.47 13.97 26.91
C ARG A 211 -16.86 12.50 27.05
N LYS A 212 -17.38 11.93 25.96
CA LYS A 212 -17.72 10.50 25.92
C LYS A 212 -16.46 9.67 25.73
N GLU A 213 -16.42 8.50 26.33
CA GLU A 213 -15.35 7.54 26.09
C GLU A 213 -15.34 7.04 24.64
N HIS A 214 -14.15 6.68 24.16
CA HIS A 214 -13.99 6.09 22.84
C HIS A 214 -14.18 4.58 22.93
N LEU A 215 -15.11 4.05 22.13
CA LEU A 215 -15.47 2.64 22.16
C LEU A 215 -14.50 1.74 21.38
N VAL A 216 -13.63 2.34 20.55
CA VAL A 216 -12.61 1.62 19.80
C VAL A 216 -11.21 2.21 20.03
N PRO A 217 -10.15 1.39 20.04
CA PRO A 217 -8.77 1.87 20.05
C PRO A 217 -8.48 2.81 18.86
N LEU A 218 -7.59 3.79 19.05
CA LEU A 218 -7.25 4.74 17.99
C LEU A 218 -6.67 4.05 16.74
N PRO A 219 -5.80 3.02 16.84
CA PRO A 219 -5.36 2.30 15.65
C PRO A 219 -6.52 1.63 14.89
N VAL A 220 -7.52 1.09 15.60
CA VAL A 220 -8.73 0.52 14.96
C VAL A 220 -9.56 1.62 14.29
N ALA A 221 -9.63 2.82 14.88
CA ALA A 221 -10.28 3.96 14.24
C ALA A 221 -9.56 4.40 12.96
N ALA A 222 -8.21 4.42 12.95
CA ALA A 222 -7.43 4.72 11.76
C ALA A 222 -7.63 3.65 10.66
N ILE A 223 -7.63 2.36 11.02
CA ILE A 223 -7.95 1.26 10.09
C ILE A 223 -9.36 1.44 9.53
N ALA A 224 -10.35 1.70 10.38
CA ALA A 224 -11.73 1.89 9.93
C ALA A 224 -11.86 3.10 8.99
N ARG A 225 -11.18 4.21 9.30
CA ARG A 225 -11.18 5.41 8.47
C ARG A 225 -10.60 5.15 7.09
N GLY A 226 -9.39 4.60 6.98
CA GLY A 226 -8.84 4.30 5.66
C GLY A 226 -9.66 3.21 4.92
N THR A 227 -10.36 2.34 5.65
CA THR A 227 -11.32 1.39 5.04
C THR A 227 -12.54 2.10 4.44
N VAL A 228 -12.95 3.28 4.95
CA VAL A 228 -13.98 4.11 4.31
C VAL A 228 -13.50 4.63 2.95
N ASP A 229 -12.27 5.14 2.87
CA ASP A 229 -11.68 5.59 1.60
C ASP A 229 -11.55 4.45 0.60
N MET A 230 -11.21 3.25 1.07
CA MET A 230 -11.20 2.06 0.25
C MET A 230 -12.57 1.68 -0.33
N VAL A 231 -13.69 2.00 0.33
CA VAL A 231 -15.04 1.79 -0.23
C VAL A 231 -15.20 2.63 -1.49
N LEU A 232 -14.87 3.92 -1.40
CA LEU A 232 -14.99 4.85 -2.52
C LEU A 232 -14.03 4.47 -3.66
N ASN A 233 -12.77 4.17 -3.32
CA ASN A 233 -11.78 3.68 -4.28
C ASN A 233 -12.25 2.41 -5.02
N THR A 234 -12.67 1.39 -4.27
CA THR A 234 -13.13 0.10 -4.84
C THR A 234 -14.33 0.33 -5.76
N SER A 235 -15.26 1.20 -5.36
CA SER A 235 -16.46 1.49 -6.14
C SER A 235 -16.12 2.17 -7.47
N ILE A 236 -15.23 3.18 -7.44
CA ILE A 236 -14.84 3.94 -8.62
C ILE A 236 -14.00 3.11 -9.59
N ILE A 237 -13.00 2.37 -9.08
CA ILE A 237 -12.14 1.53 -9.93
C ILE A 237 -12.96 0.37 -10.52
N LEU A 238 -13.83 -0.27 -9.74
CA LEU A 238 -14.68 -1.33 -10.26
C LEU A 238 -15.66 -0.80 -11.31
N PHE A 239 -16.29 0.35 -11.08
CA PHE A 239 -17.13 1.02 -12.08
C PHE A 239 -16.35 1.29 -13.37
N THR A 240 -15.15 1.85 -13.25
CA THR A 240 -14.30 2.16 -14.40
C THR A 240 -13.89 0.89 -15.16
N GLY A 241 -13.55 -0.18 -14.43
CA GLY A 241 -13.25 -1.47 -15.04
C GLY A 241 -14.44 -2.06 -15.79
N VAL A 242 -15.64 -2.01 -15.19
CA VAL A 242 -16.88 -2.46 -15.86
C VAL A 242 -17.15 -1.63 -17.11
N LEU A 243 -16.98 -0.31 -17.04
CA LEU A 243 -17.11 0.58 -18.20
C LEU A 243 -16.18 0.14 -19.34
N ILE A 244 -14.89 -0.05 -19.06
CA ILE A 244 -13.93 -0.49 -20.09
C ILE A 244 -14.28 -1.88 -20.64
N LEU A 245 -14.73 -2.82 -19.79
CA LEU A 245 -15.18 -4.14 -20.23
C LEU A 245 -16.40 -4.08 -21.16
N ILE A 246 -17.30 -3.12 -20.99
CA ILE A 246 -18.43 -2.91 -21.92
C ILE A 246 -17.91 -2.54 -23.32
N TYR A 247 -16.90 -1.68 -23.42
CA TYR A 247 -16.28 -1.32 -24.70
C TYR A 247 -15.60 -2.51 -25.36
N MET A 248 -14.88 -3.30 -24.56
CA MET A 248 -14.22 -4.51 -25.05
C MET A 248 -15.22 -5.56 -25.52
N LEU A 249 -16.30 -5.79 -24.76
CA LEU A 249 -17.34 -6.73 -25.13
C LEU A 249 -18.09 -6.28 -26.39
N ALA A 250 -18.43 -5.00 -26.50
CA ALA A 250 -19.06 -4.44 -27.69
C ALA A 250 -18.17 -4.67 -28.93
N ASN A 251 -16.87 -4.38 -28.82
CA ASN A 251 -15.92 -4.59 -29.91
C ASN A 251 -15.80 -6.07 -30.31
N ILE A 252 -15.75 -6.99 -29.34
CA ILE A 252 -15.76 -8.44 -29.58
C ILE A 252 -17.03 -8.89 -30.31
N LEU A 253 -18.17 -8.26 -30.01
CA LEU A 253 -19.46 -8.50 -30.67
C LEU A 253 -19.61 -7.77 -32.02
N GLY A 254 -18.56 -7.07 -32.50
CA GLY A 254 -18.56 -6.36 -33.77
C GLY A 254 -19.18 -4.96 -33.72
N VAL A 255 -19.43 -4.40 -32.54
CA VAL A 255 -19.94 -3.05 -32.33
C VAL A 255 -18.82 -2.13 -31.85
N ASP A 256 -18.46 -1.13 -32.66
CA ASP A 256 -17.47 -0.13 -32.25
C ASP A 256 -18.15 1.01 -31.47
N LEU A 257 -17.72 1.22 -30.23
CA LEU A 257 -18.18 2.31 -29.37
C LEU A 257 -17.19 3.48 -29.34
N LYS A 258 -16.17 3.51 -30.21
CA LYS A 258 -15.16 4.59 -30.23
C LYS A 258 -15.77 6.00 -30.32
N GLU A 259 -16.85 6.17 -31.08
CA GLU A 259 -17.56 7.45 -31.26
C GLU A 259 -18.59 7.75 -30.15
N SER A 260 -18.60 6.96 -29.07
CA SER A 260 -19.49 7.19 -27.93
C SER A 260 -19.02 8.32 -27.01
N ALA A 261 -19.95 8.85 -26.20
CA ALA A 261 -19.88 10.15 -25.54
C ALA A 261 -19.05 10.23 -24.23
N ILE A 262 -17.93 9.50 -24.10
CA ILE A 262 -17.09 9.64 -22.89
C ILE A 262 -16.24 10.90 -22.99
N ASP A 263 -16.58 11.90 -22.18
CA ASP A 263 -15.73 13.06 -21.97
C ASP A 263 -14.46 12.64 -21.22
N ALA A 264 -13.30 12.83 -21.85
CA ALA A 264 -12.01 12.39 -21.32
C ALA A 264 -11.61 13.12 -20.03
N LEU A 265 -11.99 14.39 -19.86
CA LEU A 265 -11.68 15.16 -18.66
C LEU A 265 -12.57 14.72 -17.49
N LEU A 266 -13.85 14.46 -17.74
CA LEU A 266 -14.77 13.91 -16.76
C LEU A 266 -14.31 12.53 -16.31
N TYR A 267 -13.91 11.66 -17.24
CA TYR A 267 -13.33 10.36 -16.92
C TYR A 267 -12.09 10.49 -16.04
N LYS A 268 -11.15 11.39 -16.38
CA LYS A 268 -9.96 11.64 -15.56
C LYS A 268 -10.32 12.07 -14.15
N ASN A 269 -11.25 13.02 -13.98
CA ASN A 269 -11.70 13.46 -12.66
C ASN A 269 -12.34 12.32 -11.88
N TRP A 270 -13.24 11.54 -12.50
CA TRP A 270 -13.86 10.38 -11.88
C TRP A 270 -12.81 9.36 -11.43
N PHE A 271 -11.87 9.03 -12.31
CA PHE A 271 -10.86 8.03 -12.04
C PHE A 271 -9.91 8.46 -10.92
N TRP A 272 -9.44 9.71 -10.93
CA TRP A 272 -8.58 10.24 -9.85
C TRP A 272 -9.32 10.39 -8.53
N TRP A 273 -10.59 10.73 -8.54
CA TRP A 273 -11.39 10.77 -7.32
C TRP A 273 -11.39 9.43 -6.57
N GLY A 274 -11.27 8.32 -7.30
CA GLY A 274 -11.05 7.00 -6.71
C GLY A 274 -9.59 6.68 -6.47
N LEU A 275 -8.74 6.79 -7.49
CA LEU A 275 -7.34 6.33 -7.46
C LEU A 275 -6.50 7.09 -6.43
N ASP A 276 -6.77 8.37 -6.22
CA ASP A 276 -6.06 9.19 -5.23
C ASP A 276 -6.26 8.68 -3.80
N LEU A 277 -7.43 8.12 -3.50
CA LEU A 277 -7.74 7.53 -2.19
C LEU A 277 -6.93 6.27 -1.88
N ILE A 278 -6.21 5.70 -2.86
CA ILE A 278 -5.19 4.69 -2.56
C ILE A 278 -3.99 5.33 -1.86
N ALA A 279 -3.58 6.53 -2.29
CA ALA A 279 -2.58 7.30 -1.57
C ALA A 279 -3.14 7.71 -0.20
N ASP A 280 -4.31 8.32 -0.12
CA ASP A 280 -4.80 8.89 1.14
C ASP A 280 -5.24 7.83 2.15
N GLY A 281 -6.09 6.91 1.73
CA GLY A 281 -6.60 5.85 2.59
C GLY A 281 -5.51 4.86 2.97
N LEU A 282 -4.78 4.34 1.97
CA LEU A 282 -3.85 3.23 2.16
C LEU A 282 -2.39 3.64 2.38
N VAL A 283 -1.89 4.69 1.74
CA VAL A 283 -0.50 5.12 1.98
C VAL A 283 -0.41 6.08 3.15
N LEU A 284 -1.37 6.99 3.36
CA LEU A 284 -1.27 7.99 4.43
C LEU A 284 -1.91 7.51 5.72
N ILE A 285 -3.22 7.23 5.73
CA ILE A 285 -3.90 6.95 7.00
C ILE A 285 -3.58 5.60 7.59
N PHE A 286 -3.45 4.57 6.76
CA PHE A 286 -3.01 3.27 7.25
C PHE A 286 -1.58 3.31 7.78
N VAL A 287 -0.69 4.10 7.17
CA VAL A 287 0.66 4.33 7.71
C VAL A 287 0.59 5.08 9.04
N ALA A 288 -0.18 6.17 9.13
CA ALA A 288 -0.33 6.92 10.38
C ALA A 288 -0.88 6.02 11.50
N GLY A 289 -1.92 5.23 11.22
CA GLY A 289 -2.46 4.24 12.16
C GLY A 289 -1.43 3.19 12.58
N THR A 290 -0.60 2.73 11.64
CA THR A 290 0.49 1.77 11.89
C THR A 290 1.59 2.41 12.73
N TRP A 291 1.97 3.67 12.48
CA TRP A 291 2.91 4.41 13.30
C TRP A 291 2.44 4.55 14.73
N TYR A 292 1.18 4.95 14.93
CA TYR A 292 0.59 5.04 16.26
C TYR A 292 0.63 3.71 16.99
N LEU A 293 0.25 2.62 16.30
CA LEU A 293 0.27 1.28 16.87
C LEU A 293 1.69 0.83 17.25
N ILE A 294 2.64 0.91 16.31
CA ILE A 294 4.01 0.47 16.54
C ILE A 294 4.66 1.31 17.64
N ALA A 295 4.43 2.64 17.66
CA ALA A 295 4.93 3.51 18.73
C ALA A 295 4.36 3.10 20.09
N THR A 296 3.06 2.84 20.19
CA THR A 296 2.44 2.35 21.44
C THR A 296 3.00 0.99 21.85
N MET A 297 3.18 0.05 20.92
CA MET A 297 3.72 -1.28 21.22
C MET A 297 5.19 -1.27 21.63
N ILE A 298 6.02 -0.43 20.98
CA ILE A 298 7.45 -0.28 21.33
C ILE A 298 7.61 0.38 22.71
N THR A 299 6.78 1.37 23.01
CA THR A 299 6.97 2.21 24.22
C THR A 299 6.17 1.73 25.42
N GLY A 300 5.09 0.97 25.22
CA GLY A 300 4.09 0.67 26.24
C GLY A 300 3.28 1.90 26.70
N LYS A 301 3.46 3.07 26.07
CA LYS A 301 2.83 4.33 26.48
C LYS A 301 1.58 4.63 25.65
N LYS A 302 0.66 5.38 26.25
CA LYS A 302 -0.45 6.00 25.52
C LYS A 302 0.11 7.00 24.50
N LEU A 303 -0.54 7.07 23.34
CA LEU A 303 -0.15 7.96 22.26
C LEU A 303 -0.26 9.43 22.70
N PHE A 304 0.78 10.23 22.38
CA PHE A 304 0.76 11.67 22.57
C PHE A 304 -0.39 12.32 21.78
N MET A 305 -1.07 13.31 22.34
CA MET A 305 -2.22 14.01 21.70
C MET A 305 -3.32 13.08 21.12
N GLN A 306 -3.55 11.88 21.69
CA GLN A 306 -4.50 10.89 21.15
C GLN A 306 -5.90 11.44 20.79
N ASN A 307 -6.42 12.42 21.55
CA ASN A 307 -7.74 13.00 21.30
C ASN A 307 -7.76 13.88 20.05
N ILE A 308 -6.66 14.58 19.77
CA ILE A 308 -6.51 15.41 18.57
C ILE A 308 -6.33 14.49 17.37
N ALA A 309 -5.50 13.44 17.48
CA ALA A 309 -5.37 12.42 16.44
C ALA A 309 -6.73 11.80 16.07
N ARG A 310 -7.58 11.50 17.06
CA ARG A 310 -8.94 10.97 16.82
C ARG A 310 -9.85 11.95 16.10
N ALA A 311 -9.77 13.24 16.44
CA ALA A 311 -10.59 14.24 15.79
C ALA A 311 -10.13 14.52 14.35
N ALA A 312 -8.82 14.47 14.11
CA ALA A 312 -8.23 14.63 12.79
C ALA A 312 -8.72 13.58 11.79
N LEU A 313 -9.04 12.35 12.23
CA LEU A 313 -9.55 11.29 11.34
C LEU A 313 -10.83 11.68 10.58
N LEU A 314 -11.76 12.39 11.23
CA LEU A 314 -13.01 12.81 10.56
C LEU A 314 -12.78 14.01 9.64
N LEU A 315 -11.92 14.94 10.06
CA LEU A 315 -11.54 16.07 9.20
C LEU A 315 -10.87 15.57 7.93
N GLU A 316 -9.91 14.66 8.08
CA GLU A 316 -9.12 14.16 6.98
C GLU A 316 -9.93 13.25 6.03
N LEU A 317 -11.05 12.63 6.47
CA LEU A 317 -12.07 12.04 5.57
C LEU A 317 -12.64 13.05 4.57
N VAL A 318 -12.92 14.29 5.00
CA VAL A 318 -13.43 15.32 4.09
C VAL A 318 -12.33 15.81 3.15
N VAL A 319 -11.11 15.95 3.68
CA VAL A 319 -9.95 16.41 2.91
C VAL A 319 -9.61 15.43 1.78
N SER A 320 -9.44 14.14 2.06
CA SER A 320 -9.06 13.15 1.03
C SER A 320 -10.09 13.05 -0.10
N TRP A 321 -11.39 13.20 0.21
CA TRP A 321 -12.44 13.12 -0.82
C TRP A 321 -12.50 14.38 -1.71
N THR A 322 -11.74 15.42 -1.38
CA THR A 322 -11.76 16.72 -2.06
C THR A 322 -10.41 17.14 -2.63
N VAL A 323 -9.41 16.26 -2.66
CA VAL A 323 -8.02 16.60 -3.01
C VAL A 323 -7.57 16.14 -4.40
N TRP A 324 -8.29 15.20 -5.02
CA TRP A 324 -7.91 14.51 -6.27
C TRP A 324 -7.48 15.40 -7.44
N SER A 325 -7.96 16.65 -7.50
CA SER A 325 -7.65 17.56 -8.60
C SER A 325 -6.17 17.94 -8.65
N HIS A 326 -5.37 17.64 -7.60
CA HIS A 326 -3.92 17.88 -7.63
C HIS A 326 -3.19 17.03 -8.69
N HIS A 327 -3.78 15.91 -9.12
CA HIS A 327 -3.28 15.10 -10.24
C HIS A 327 -3.52 15.74 -11.61
N LEU A 328 -4.41 16.74 -11.67
CA LEU A 328 -4.94 17.36 -12.89
C LEU A 328 -4.58 18.86 -13.01
N LEU A 329 -3.63 19.34 -12.21
CA LEU A 329 -3.23 20.77 -12.22
C LEU A 329 -2.71 21.23 -13.60
N SER A 330 -1.99 20.36 -14.29
CA SER A 330 -1.45 20.62 -15.64
C SER A 330 -2.47 20.42 -16.77
N ASP A 331 -3.65 19.83 -16.51
CA ASP A 331 -4.68 19.65 -17.54
C ASP A 331 -5.36 21.00 -17.84
N GLN A 332 -5.15 21.54 -19.04
CA GLN A 332 -5.58 22.91 -19.37
C GLN A 332 -7.09 23.11 -19.28
N ALA A 333 -7.88 22.10 -19.68
CA ALA A 333 -9.33 22.14 -19.63
C ALA A 333 -9.91 22.03 -18.20
N GLN A 334 -9.12 21.65 -17.20
CA GLN A 334 -9.59 21.52 -15.82
C GLN A 334 -9.99 22.89 -15.25
N PRO A 335 -11.19 23.03 -14.64
CA PRO A 335 -11.67 24.28 -14.07
C PRO A 335 -10.69 24.89 -13.06
N ALA A 336 -10.50 26.21 -13.12
CA ALA A 336 -9.57 26.92 -12.23
C ALA A 336 -9.91 26.73 -10.73
N MET A 337 -11.20 26.66 -10.39
CA MET A 337 -11.66 26.39 -9.03
C MET A 337 -11.10 25.05 -8.51
N LEU A 338 -11.19 23.99 -9.32
CA LEU A 338 -10.68 22.67 -8.95
C LEU A 338 -9.16 22.67 -8.84
N LYS A 339 -8.45 23.39 -9.71
CA LYS A 339 -6.98 23.52 -9.59
C LYS A 339 -6.56 24.20 -8.30
N ILE A 340 -7.17 25.34 -7.97
CA ILE A 340 -6.73 26.18 -6.84
C ILE A 340 -7.25 25.64 -5.50
N VAL A 341 -8.53 25.33 -5.41
CA VAL A 341 -9.13 24.93 -4.12
C VAL A 341 -8.89 23.45 -3.85
N SER A 342 -9.32 22.56 -4.75
CA SER A 342 -9.12 21.12 -4.55
C SER A 342 -7.65 20.73 -4.71
N GLY A 343 -6.99 21.19 -5.78
CA GLY A 343 -5.65 20.73 -6.13
C GLY A 343 -4.52 21.35 -5.31
N GLU A 344 -4.59 22.64 -4.96
CA GLU A 344 -3.51 23.31 -4.22
C GLU A 344 -3.86 23.47 -2.73
N LEU A 345 -4.98 24.14 -2.42
CA LEU A 345 -5.36 24.49 -1.05
C LEU A 345 -5.69 23.27 -0.18
N VAL A 346 -6.53 22.35 -0.66
CA VAL A 346 -6.90 21.14 0.11
C VAL A 346 -5.67 20.24 0.29
N THR A 347 -4.81 20.10 -0.73
CA THR A 347 -3.55 19.35 -0.62
C THR A 347 -2.61 19.95 0.43
N ALA A 348 -2.56 21.29 0.55
CA ALA A 348 -1.81 21.94 1.62
C ALA A 348 -2.39 21.65 3.02
N PHE A 349 -3.70 21.40 3.15
CA PHE A 349 -4.29 20.95 4.42
C PHE A 349 -3.86 19.52 4.80
N GLU A 350 -3.66 18.63 3.83
CA GLU A 350 -3.18 17.28 4.11
C GLU A 350 -1.83 17.28 4.81
N LEU A 351 -0.95 18.21 4.44
CA LEU A 351 0.34 18.41 5.10
C LEU A 351 0.20 18.59 6.62
N ILE A 352 -0.80 19.38 7.05
CA ILE A 352 -1.03 19.63 8.48
C ILE A 352 -1.41 18.32 9.18
N THR A 353 -2.29 17.53 8.56
CA THR A 353 -2.75 16.27 9.14
C THR A 353 -1.65 15.20 9.19
N GLN A 354 -0.84 15.08 8.13
CA GLN A 354 0.32 14.20 8.10
C GLN A 354 1.42 14.66 9.06
N GLY A 355 1.72 15.95 9.10
CA GLY A 355 2.69 16.55 10.02
C GLY A 355 2.31 16.31 11.48
N LEU A 356 1.02 16.36 11.80
CA LEU A 356 0.51 15.98 13.12
C LEU A 356 0.77 14.49 13.42
N ALA A 357 0.48 13.59 12.47
CA ALA A 357 0.71 12.15 12.67
C ALA A 357 2.20 11.82 12.88
N PHE A 358 3.06 12.46 12.10
CA PHE A 358 4.50 12.39 12.23
C PHE A 358 4.97 12.86 13.61
N PHE A 359 4.54 14.07 14.01
CA PHE A 359 4.91 14.67 15.29
C PHE A 359 4.42 13.85 16.48
N ILE A 360 3.16 13.40 16.46
CA ILE A 360 2.56 12.58 17.52
C ILE A 360 3.37 11.28 17.72
N THR A 361 3.74 10.62 16.63
CA THR A 361 4.53 9.39 16.67
C THR A 361 5.91 9.65 17.30
N LEU A 362 6.63 10.66 16.81
CA LEU A 362 7.95 11.02 17.35
C LEU A 362 7.90 11.46 18.80
N ALA A 363 6.93 12.29 19.19
CA ALA A 363 6.75 12.73 20.57
C ALA A 363 6.46 11.55 21.51
N THR A 364 5.67 10.57 21.05
CA THR A 364 5.39 9.34 21.80
C THR A 364 6.68 8.55 22.03
N LEU A 365 7.47 8.31 20.98
CA LEU A 365 8.77 7.63 21.07
C LEU A 365 9.75 8.39 21.99
N TRP A 366 9.83 9.71 21.83
CA TRP A 366 10.70 10.59 22.62
C TRP A 366 10.40 10.53 24.11
N SER A 367 9.12 10.49 24.46
CA SER A 367 8.67 10.41 25.86
C SER A 367 9.10 9.12 26.57
N ALA A 368 9.41 8.07 25.82
CA ALA A 368 9.73 6.73 26.34
C ALA A 368 11.24 6.44 26.38
N ARG A 369 12.09 7.46 26.15
CA ARG A 369 13.54 7.29 26.16
C ARG A 369 14.06 6.90 27.56
N PRO A 370 15.17 6.13 27.63
CA PRO A 370 15.93 5.59 26.50
C PRO A 370 15.25 4.39 25.83
N LEU A 371 15.26 4.35 24.48
CA LEU A 371 14.74 3.24 23.69
C LEU A 371 15.90 2.42 23.11
N LYS A 372 15.80 1.09 23.20
CA LYS A 372 16.74 0.18 22.52
C LYS A 372 16.47 0.21 21.01
N MET A 373 17.52 0.36 20.21
CA MET A 373 17.44 0.43 18.75
C MET A 373 17.20 -0.96 18.12
N THR A 374 15.98 -1.49 18.31
CA THR A 374 15.52 -2.77 17.75
C THR A 374 15.20 -2.66 16.25
N ASN A 375 15.04 -3.78 15.54
CA ASN A 375 14.63 -3.75 14.13
C ASN A 375 13.29 -3.00 13.92
N PRO A 376 12.23 -3.26 14.72
CA PRO A 376 11.00 -2.48 14.61
C PRO A 376 11.22 -0.96 14.73
N LEU A 377 12.03 -0.51 15.70
CA LEU A 377 12.29 0.91 15.88
C LEU A 377 13.10 1.52 14.72
N LYS A 378 14.16 0.84 14.25
CA LYS A 378 14.97 1.30 13.11
C LYS A 378 14.12 1.50 11.87
N PHE A 379 13.34 0.48 11.50
CA PHE A 379 12.50 0.54 10.32
C PHE A 379 11.35 1.55 10.45
N LEU A 380 10.79 1.73 11.65
CA LEU A 380 9.80 2.79 11.90
C LEU A 380 10.41 4.19 11.68
N LEU A 381 11.61 4.43 12.21
CA LEU A 381 12.32 5.70 12.01
C LEU A 381 12.71 5.91 10.54
N GLY A 382 13.10 4.84 9.83
CA GLY A 382 13.34 4.88 8.40
C GLY A 382 12.08 5.25 7.60
N GLY A 383 10.92 4.68 7.96
CA GLY A 383 9.63 5.04 7.36
C GLY A 383 9.25 6.49 7.62
N LEU A 384 9.42 6.98 8.86
CA LEU A 384 9.22 8.39 9.19
C LEU A 384 10.14 9.30 8.35
N LEU A 385 11.43 8.95 8.24
CA LEU A 385 12.38 9.70 7.41
C LEU A 385 11.98 9.71 5.93
N GLY A 386 11.52 8.58 5.39
CA GLY A 386 11.05 8.50 4.00
C GLY A 386 9.92 9.49 3.70
N PHE A 387 8.89 9.54 4.56
CA PHE A 387 7.83 10.54 4.43
C PHE A 387 8.32 11.97 4.66
N ALA A 388 9.23 12.20 5.61
CA ALA A 388 9.82 13.52 5.83
C ALA A 388 10.58 14.06 4.60
N LEU A 389 11.11 13.17 3.75
CA LEU A 389 11.76 13.53 2.49
C LEU A 389 10.77 13.67 1.32
N ALA A 390 9.76 12.78 1.24
CA ALA A 390 8.83 12.74 0.11
C ALA A 390 7.73 13.81 0.16
N VAL A 391 7.33 14.23 1.37
CA VAL A 391 6.27 15.23 1.56
C VAL A 391 6.67 16.60 1.01
N PRO A 392 7.87 17.15 1.28
CA PRO A 392 8.33 18.39 0.62
C PRO A 392 8.29 18.31 -0.91
N ALA A 393 8.69 17.18 -1.51
CA ALA A 393 8.60 16.98 -2.95
C ALA A 393 7.14 16.99 -3.47
N GLY A 394 6.22 16.45 -2.68
CA GLY A 394 4.77 16.48 -2.92
C GLY A 394 4.17 17.88 -2.84
N ILE A 395 4.58 18.70 -1.87
CA ILE A 395 4.13 20.09 -1.76
C ILE A 395 4.60 20.90 -2.96
N MET A 396 5.86 20.72 -3.38
CA MET A 396 6.40 21.43 -4.53
C MET A 396 5.63 21.15 -5.82
N GLN A 397 5.15 19.92 -6.03
CA GLN A 397 4.32 19.62 -7.21
C GLN A 397 2.83 19.98 -7.03
N ALA A 398 2.36 20.23 -5.80
CA ALA A 398 0.98 20.68 -5.55
C ALA A 398 0.80 22.17 -5.84
N ASP A 399 1.88 22.95 -5.83
CA ASP A 399 1.90 24.33 -6.30
C ASP A 399 1.64 24.39 -7.81
N VAL A 400 0.63 25.15 -8.24
CA VAL A 400 0.24 25.21 -9.67
C VAL A 400 1.37 25.71 -10.58
N GLY A 401 2.23 26.60 -10.10
CA GLY A 401 3.36 27.13 -10.86
C GLY A 401 4.44 26.09 -11.10
N LEU A 402 4.91 25.46 -10.03
CA LEU A 402 5.91 24.40 -10.05
C LEU A 402 5.37 23.13 -10.72
N ASN A 403 4.08 22.82 -10.60
CA ASN A 403 3.47 21.69 -11.28
C ASN A 403 3.68 21.77 -12.80
N ARG A 404 3.62 22.97 -13.41
CA ARG A 404 3.82 23.14 -14.86
C ARG A 404 5.19 22.68 -15.36
N ILE A 405 6.21 22.71 -14.50
CA ILE A 405 7.57 22.28 -14.84
C ILE A 405 7.88 20.87 -14.33
N LEU A 406 7.28 20.44 -13.22
CA LEU A 406 7.54 19.14 -12.60
C LEU A 406 6.63 18.03 -13.12
N HIS A 407 5.42 18.36 -13.61
CA HIS A 407 4.41 17.39 -14.00
C HIS A 407 4.91 16.48 -15.12
N ASN A 408 4.62 15.18 -15.01
CA ASN A 408 5.11 14.14 -15.91
C ASN A 408 6.63 14.06 -16.09
N THR A 409 7.42 14.65 -15.20
CA THR A 409 8.87 14.38 -15.15
C THR A 409 9.20 13.23 -14.19
N GLN A 410 10.47 12.82 -14.18
CA GLN A 410 11.00 11.91 -13.17
C GLN A 410 10.92 12.45 -11.73
N TRP A 411 10.63 13.76 -11.52
CA TRP A 411 10.36 14.31 -10.18
C TRP A 411 9.14 13.65 -9.51
N ILE A 412 8.06 13.46 -10.27
CA ILE A 412 6.83 12.89 -9.74
C ILE A 412 7.10 11.47 -9.24
N VAL A 413 7.77 10.66 -10.06
CA VAL A 413 7.99 9.25 -9.74
C VAL A 413 9.15 9.06 -8.76
N GLY A 414 10.25 9.80 -8.87
CA GLY A 414 11.46 9.59 -8.06
C GLY A 414 11.30 10.07 -6.61
N PRO A 415 11.55 11.36 -6.32
CA PRO A 415 11.58 11.91 -4.97
C PRO A 415 10.21 11.95 -4.29
N HIS A 416 9.12 12.05 -5.05
CA HIS A 416 7.78 12.06 -4.45
C HIS A 416 7.24 10.62 -4.28
N VAL A 417 6.87 9.92 -5.35
CA VAL A 417 6.18 8.62 -5.23
C VAL A 417 7.10 7.51 -4.69
N HIS A 418 8.26 7.27 -5.29
CA HIS A 418 9.11 6.14 -4.89
C HIS A 418 9.74 6.33 -3.52
N VAL A 419 10.14 7.55 -3.12
CA VAL A 419 10.62 7.77 -1.75
C VAL A 419 9.48 7.58 -0.74
N ALA A 420 8.27 8.06 -1.03
CA ALA A 420 7.11 7.82 -0.16
C ALA A 420 6.79 6.32 -0.05
N VAL A 421 6.78 5.58 -1.17
CA VAL A 421 6.37 4.17 -1.19
C VAL A 421 7.47 3.23 -0.72
N LEU A 422 8.70 3.39 -1.19
CA LEU A 422 9.82 2.50 -0.88
C LEU A 422 10.45 2.81 0.47
N VAL A 423 10.67 4.09 0.79
CA VAL A 423 11.28 4.45 2.07
C VAL A 423 10.19 4.63 3.11
N GLY A 424 9.18 5.46 2.83
CA GLY A 424 8.11 5.76 3.79
C GLY A 424 7.26 4.55 4.17
N LEU A 425 6.46 4.08 3.22
CA LEU A 425 5.48 3.01 3.41
C LEU A 425 6.16 1.67 3.64
N THR A 426 7.04 1.24 2.74
CA THR A 426 7.61 -0.11 2.77
C THR A 426 8.48 -0.34 4.01
N MET A 427 9.26 0.65 4.46
CA MET A 427 9.99 0.49 5.73
C MET A 427 9.05 0.47 6.94
N THR A 428 7.95 1.22 6.91
CA THR A 428 6.91 1.10 7.95
C THR A 428 6.31 -0.30 7.97
N LEU A 429 6.04 -0.90 6.81
CA LEU A 429 5.57 -2.28 6.71
C LEU A 429 6.62 -3.27 7.21
N TYR A 430 7.91 -3.08 6.91
CA TYR A 430 8.97 -3.91 7.49
C TYR A 430 9.06 -3.77 9.01
N ALA A 431 8.84 -2.58 9.57
CA ALA A 431 8.75 -2.40 11.02
C ALA A 431 7.63 -3.26 11.61
N ALA A 432 6.45 -3.24 10.96
CA ALA A 432 5.32 -4.09 11.34
C ALA A 432 5.66 -5.59 11.21
N VAL A 433 6.29 -6.01 10.12
CA VAL A 433 6.72 -7.41 9.93
C VAL A 433 7.67 -7.83 11.05
N TYR A 434 8.73 -7.07 11.34
CA TYR A 434 9.68 -7.41 12.40
C TYR A 434 9.06 -7.39 13.80
N LEU A 435 8.06 -6.54 14.03
CA LEU A 435 7.34 -6.48 15.30
C LEU A 435 6.39 -7.67 15.48
N LEU A 436 5.61 -7.97 14.43
CA LEU A 436 4.59 -9.00 14.46
C LEU A 436 5.16 -10.40 14.28
N PHE A 437 6.33 -10.55 13.64
CA PHE A 437 6.95 -11.84 13.36
C PHE A 437 6.92 -12.79 14.56
N PRO A 438 7.48 -12.47 15.74
CA PRO A 438 7.44 -13.38 16.88
C PRO A 438 6.01 -13.61 17.42
N ILE A 439 5.08 -12.67 17.26
CA ILE A 439 3.69 -12.82 17.74
C ILE A 439 2.92 -13.81 16.87
N VAL A 440 2.99 -13.66 15.55
CA VAL A 440 2.19 -14.49 14.62
C VAL A 440 2.84 -15.84 14.32
N THR A 441 4.08 -16.05 14.75
CA THR A 441 4.83 -17.31 14.58
C THR A 441 5.07 -18.08 15.88
N ASN A 442 4.40 -17.71 16.98
CA ASN A 442 4.55 -18.33 18.30
C ASN A 442 5.98 -18.32 18.84
N GLY A 443 6.65 -17.17 18.74
CA GLY A 443 7.97 -16.93 19.31
C GLY A 443 9.15 -17.34 18.43
N ALA A 444 8.95 -17.55 17.12
CA ALA A 444 10.06 -17.90 16.23
C ALA A 444 11.14 -16.80 16.23
N LYS A 445 12.40 -17.23 16.13
CA LYS A 445 13.55 -16.32 16.05
C LYS A 445 13.93 -16.04 14.61
N LEU A 446 14.41 -14.82 14.39
CA LEU A 446 14.99 -14.42 13.13
C LEU A 446 16.36 -15.10 12.94
N TYR A 447 16.61 -15.64 11.74
CA TYR A 447 17.84 -16.35 11.40
C TYR A 447 19.11 -15.51 11.62
N SER A 448 19.09 -14.24 11.22
CA SER A 448 20.26 -13.36 11.38
C SER A 448 19.88 -11.90 11.63
N GLN A 449 20.36 -11.36 12.76
CA GLN A 449 20.28 -9.92 13.05
C GLN A 449 21.21 -9.10 12.15
N LYS A 450 22.34 -9.68 11.70
CA LYS A 450 23.26 -9.02 10.75
C LYS A 450 22.56 -8.79 9.40
N LEU A 451 21.84 -9.79 8.88
CA LEU A 451 21.07 -9.64 7.65
C LEU A 451 19.94 -8.61 7.80
N ALA A 452 19.30 -8.51 8.97
CA ALA A 452 18.30 -7.46 9.23
C ALA A 452 18.90 -6.05 9.19
N ASN A 453 20.15 -5.88 9.67
CA ASN A 453 20.88 -4.61 9.55
C ASN A 453 21.28 -4.29 8.12
N ILE A 454 21.73 -5.29 7.34
CA ILE A 454 22.06 -5.12 5.92
C ILE A 454 20.81 -4.72 5.15
N HIS A 455 19.70 -5.44 5.35
CA HIS A 455 18.39 -5.09 4.81
C HIS A 455 18.01 -3.63 5.15
N PHE A 456 18.14 -3.22 6.40
CA PHE A 456 17.82 -1.83 6.79
C PHE A 456 18.61 -0.80 5.99
N TRP A 457 19.95 -0.89 5.98
CA TRP A 457 20.80 0.13 5.38
C TRP A 457 20.74 0.14 3.85
N LEU A 458 20.75 -1.03 3.22
CA LEU A 458 20.66 -1.13 1.77
C LEU A 458 19.30 -0.62 1.27
N HIS A 459 18.21 -0.91 1.99
CA HIS A 459 16.89 -0.39 1.63
C HIS A 459 16.83 1.13 1.75
N LEU A 460 17.30 1.67 2.89
CA LEU A 460 17.26 3.09 3.17
C LEU A 460 18.09 3.90 2.17
N ILE A 461 19.35 3.52 1.97
CA ILE A 461 20.28 4.22 1.07
C ILE A 461 19.85 4.04 -0.39
N GLY A 462 19.44 2.82 -0.77
CA GLY A 462 18.96 2.52 -2.12
C GLY A 462 17.70 3.31 -2.48
N GLY A 463 16.72 3.34 -1.59
CA GLY A 463 15.46 4.06 -1.82
C GLY A 463 15.64 5.57 -1.91
N ILE A 464 16.40 6.17 -0.99
CA ILE A 464 16.70 7.60 -1.02
C ILE A 464 17.53 7.95 -2.26
N GLY A 465 18.59 7.17 -2.53
CA GLY A 465 19.48 7.40 -3.68
C GLY A 465 18.74 7.31 -5.00
N MET A 466 17.94 6.26 -5.21
CA MET A 466 17.17 6.07 -6.43
C MET A 466 16.19 7.24 -6.65
N GLY A 467 15.43 7.61 -5.62
CA GLY A 467 14.52 8.75 -5.68
C GLY A 467 15.24 10.06 -5.98
N ALA A 468 16.39 10.31 -5.35
CA ALA A 468 17.18 11.53 -5.55
C ALA A 468 17.71 11.65 -6.99
N PHE A 469 18.33 10.60 -7.54
CA PHE A 469 18.91 10.65 -8.89
C PHE A 469 17.83 10.75 -9.97
N MET A 470 16.70 10.05 -9.82
CA MET A 470 15.53 10.24 -10.68
C MET A 470 15.00 11.68 -10.58
N GLY A 471 14.93 12.25 -9.38
CA GLY A 471 14.51 13.63 -9.16
C GLY A 471 15.43 14.64 -9.85
N MET A 472 16.74 14.45 -9.77
CA MET A 472 17.73 15.30 -10.47
C MET A 472 17.55 15.24 -11.99
N ALA A 473 17.29 14.07 -12.55
CA ALA A 473 16.96 13.94 -13.98
C ALA A 473 15.65 14.66 -14.32
N GLY A 474 14.63 14.55 -13.45
CA GLY A 474 13.34 15.25 -13.61
C GLY A 474 13.49 16.76 -13.62
N LEU A 475 14.31 17.32 -12.72
CA LEU A 475 14.64 18.75 -12.69
C LEU A 475 15.40 19.23 -13.94
N LYS A 476 16.05 18.31 -14.66
CA LYS A 476 16.72 18.56 -15.94
C LYS A 476 15.80 18.32 -17.15
N GLY A 477 14.52 18.04 -16.93
CA GLY A 477 13.52 17.87 -17.99
C GLY A 477 13.31 16.43 -18.46
N MET A 478 13.84 15.42 -17.75
CA MET A 478 13.56 14.03 -18.10
C MET A 478 12.09 13.69 -17.83
N LEU A 479 11.34 13.45 -18.90
CA LEU A 479 9.96 13.02 -18.84
C LEU A 479 9.86 11.57 -18.36
N ARG A 480 8.77 11.24 -17.67
CA ARG A 480 8.42 9.85 -17.35
C ARG A 480 7.72 9.21 -18.54
N ARG A 481 7.85 7.89 -18.70
CA ARG A 481 7.21 7.10 -19.77
C ARG A 481 7.76 7.45 -21.18
N THR A 482 8.97 7.97 -21.25
CA THR A 482 9.70 8.28 -22.48
C THR A 482 11.04 7.59 -22.45
N LEU A 483 11.47 7.05 -23.59
CA LEU A 483 12.79 6.45 -23.75
C LEU A 483 13.76 7.49 -24.32
N TYR A 484 14.90 7.66 -23.66
CA TYR A 484 15.98 8.56 -24.06
C TYR A 484 17.17 7.69 -24.48
N VAL A 485 17.56 7.75 -25.74
CA VAL A 485 18.53 6.82 -26.35
C VAL A 485 19.87 7.45 -26.69
N ASP A 486 19.94 8.79 -26.69
CA ASP A 486 21.15 9.54 -27.04
C ASP A 486 22.03 9.86 -25.81
N GLY A 487 21.62 9.36 -24.64
CA GLY A 487 22.37 9.42 -23.40
C GLY A 487 22.18 10.68 -22.56
N GLU A 488 21.14 11.47 -22.83
CA GLU A 488 20.85 12.79 -22.25
C GLU A 488 20.80 12.77 -20.71
N PHE A 489 20.33 11.65 -20.14
CA PHE A 489 20.17 11.47 -18.69
C PHE A 489 20.95 10.27 -18.13
N ASN A 490 21.90 9.71 -18.90
CA ASN A 490 22.59 8.46 -18.57
C ASN A 490 23.27 8.48 -17.20
N LEU A 491 23.95 9.59 -16.85
CA LEU A 491 24.59 9.72 -15.53
C LEU A 491 23.60 9.46 -14.39
N TYR A 492 22.43 10.11 -14.46
CA TYR A 492 21.42 9.99 -13.41
C TYR A 492 20.74 8.61 -13.44
N MET A 493 20.49 8.04 -14.62
CA MET A 493 19.85 6.72 -14.73
C MET A 493 20.78 5.58 -14.30
N ILE A 494 22.08 5.66 -14.58
CA ILE A 494 23.08 4.72 -14.06
C ILE A 494 23.12 4.77 -12.53
N LEU A 495 23.18 5.97 -11.95
CA LEU A 495 23.18 6.13 -10.50
C LEU A 495 21.86 5.64 -9.87
N ALA A 496 20.72 5.89 -10.51
CA ALA A 496 19.43 5.35 -10.09
C ALA A 496 19.39 3.81 -10.16
N ALA A 497 19.95 3.20 -11.21
CA ALA A 497 20.04 1.74 -11.35
C ALA A 497 20.97 1.09 -10.31
N LEU A 498 22.08 1.74 -9.97
CA LEU A 498 22.97 1.29 -8.89
C LEU A 498 22.26 1.36 -7.53
N ALA A 499 21.54 2.45 -7.26
CA ALA A 499 20.74 2.57 -6.05
C ALA A 499 19.57 1.57 -6.01
N GLY A 500 18.91 1.32 -7.15
CA GLY A 500 17.92 0.26 -7.32
C GLY A 500 18.49 -1.14 -7.06
N SER A 501 19.73 -1.40 -7.46
CA SER A 501 20.41 -2.67 -7.15
C SER A 501 20.58 -2.87 -5.65
N LEU A 502 20.80 -1.81 -4.88
CA LEU A 502 20.82 -1.89 -3.41
C LEU A 502 19.46 -2.34 -2.86
N LEU A 503 18.35 -1.82 -3.40
CA LEU A 503 16.99 -2.25 -3.01
C LEU A 503 16.75 -3.74 -3.35
N LEU A 504 17.20 -4.20 -4.52
CA LEU A 504 17.11 -5.62 -4.88
C LEU A 504 17.90 -6.51 -3.91
N ILE A 505 19.17 -6.18 -3.65
CA ILE A 505 20.01 -6.94 -2.71
C ILE A 505 19.40 -6.90 -1.30
N SER A 506 18.83 -5.76 -0.92
CA SER A 506 18.12 -5.58 0.34
C SER A 506 16.93 -6.52 0.49
N PHE A 507 16.08 -6.60 -0.54
CA PHE A 507 14.96 -7.52 -0.58
C PHE A 507 15.43 -8.97 -0.53
N LEU A 508 16.46 -9.35 -1.28
CA LEU A 508 17.02 -10.70 -1.26
C LEU A 508 17.55 -11.07 0.13
N ALA A 509 18.26 -10.15 0.80
CA ALA A 509 18.76 -10.33 2.15
C ALA A 509 17.62 -10.52 3.16
N PHE A 510 16.55 -9.72 3.05
CA PHE A 510 15.34 -9.85 3.86
C PHE A 510 14.62 -11.17 3.61
N PHE A 511 14.32 -11.48 2.35
CA PHE A 511 13.57 -12.66 1.95
C PHE A 511 14.29 -13.94 2.37
N TYR A 512 15.61 -14.01 2.10
CA TYR A 512 16.45 -15.11 2.57
C TYR A 512 16.42 -15.24 4.10
N ASN A 513 16.53 -14.13 4.84
CA ASN A 513 16.48 -14.15 6.30
C ASN A 513 15.14 -14.71 6.81
N ILE A 514 14.01 -14.31 6.23
CA ILE A 514 12.68 -14.82 6.60
C ILE A 514 12.55 -16.31 6.25
N VAL A 515 12.91 -16.72 5.04
CA VAL A 515 12.84 -18.13 4.60
C VAL A 515 13.69 -19.02 5.51
N MET A 516 14.91 -18.60 5.87
CA MET A 516 15.76 -19.35 6.80
C MET A 516 15.24 -19.33 8.24
N SER A 517 14.44 -18.33 8.63
CA SER A 517 13.82 -18.28 9.95
C SER A 517 12.70 -19.32 10.08
N VAL A 518 11.84 -19.44 9.07
CA VAL A 518 10.66 -20.33 9.11
C VAL A 518 10.91 -21.71 8.49
N GLY A 519 11.85 -21.82 7.55
CA GLY A 519 12.14 -23.03 6.80
C GLY A 519 11.13 -23.37 5.70
N LEU A 520 11.54 -24.17 4.72
CA LEU A 520 10.69 -24.59 3.60
C LEU A 520 9.46 -25.38 4.06
N LYS A 521 9.62 -26.30 5.02
CA LYS A 521 8.47 -27.01 5.62
C LYS A 521 7.56 -26.05 6.37
N GLY A 522 8.12 -24.99 6.95
CA GLY A 522 7.39 -23.90 7.58
C GLY A 522 6.47 -23.19 6.61
N VAL A 523 7.03 -22.74 5.49
CA VAL A 523 6.28 -22.05 4.42
C VAL A 523 5.14 -22.93 3.89
N ILE A 524 5.42 -24.20 3.58
CA ILE A 524 4.38 -25.13 3.11
C ILE A 524 3.30 -25.32 4.18
N GLY A 525 3.70 -25.47 5.45
CA GLY A 525 2.78 -25.65 6.57
C GLY A 525 1.85 -24.46 6.86
N ILE A 526 2.19 -23.24 6.42
CA ILE A 526 1.31 -22.07 6.49
C ILE A 526 0.06 -22.26 5.61
N PHE A 527 0.21 -22.92 4.46
CA PHE A 527 -0.88 -23.15 3.50
C PHE A 527 -1.74 -24.38 3.83
N THR A 528 -1.29 -25.27 4.71
CA THR A 528 -2.12 -26.39 5.17
C THR A 528 -3.20 -25.93 6.15
N PRO A 529 -4.31 -26.68 6.30
CA PRO A 529 -5.30 -26.41 7.35
C PRO A 529 -4.67 -26.34 8.75
N SER A 530 -5.25 -25.53 9.64
CA SER A 530 -4.82 -25.52 11.06
C SER A 530 -5.29 -26.80 11.75
N LYS A 531 -4.42 -27.37 12.60
CA LYS A 531 -4.78 -28.49 13.48
C LYS A 531 -5.57 -28.04 14.71
N LEU A 532 -5.48 -26.75 15.07
CA LEU A 532 -6.21 -26.15 16.17
C LEU A 532 -7.62 -25.75 15.71
N LYS A 533 -8.65 -26.38 16.27
CA LYS A 533 -10.05 -26.03 16.02
C LYS A 533 -10.51 -24.95 17.00
N THR A 534 -9.96 -23.74 16.87
CA THR A 534 -10.30 -22.60 17.73
C THR A 534 -10.72 -21.37 16.92
N LYS A 535 -11.62 -20.56 17.50
CA LYS A 535 -11.96 -19.21 17.00
C LYS A 535 -11.00 -18.14 17.56
N GLU A 536 -10.13 -18.50 18.49
CA GLU A 536 -9.13 -17.60 19.07
C GLU A 536 -8.10 -17.15 18.05
N LEU A 537 -7.64 -15.91 18.20
CA LEU A 537 -6.69 -15.29 17.27
C LEU A 537 -5.28 -15.89 17.42
N LEU A 538 -4.88 -16.14 18.66
CA LEU A 538 -3.61 -16.73 19.07
C LEU A 538 -3.90 -17.96 19.95
N PRO A 539 -2.98 -18.94 20.03
CA PRO A 539 -3.15 -20.03 20.98
C PRO A 539 -3.15 -19.49 22.41
N GLU A 540 -3.86 -20.16 23.32
CA GLU A 540 -3.77 -19.87 24.76
C GLU A 540 -2.33 -20.08 25.22
N SER A 541 -1.78 -19.08 25.91
CA SER A 541 -0.39 -19.01 26.36
C SER A 541 -0.14 -19.84 27.62
#